data_AF-A0A4P9TJP6-F1
#
_entry.id   AF-A0A4P9TJP6-F1
#
_cell.length_a   1.000
_cell.length_b   1.000
_cell.length_c   1.000
_cell.angle_alpha   90.00
_cell.angle_beta   90.00
_cell.angle_gamma   90.00
#
_symmetry.space_group_name_H-M   'P 1'
#
loop_
_entity.id
_entity.type
_entity.pdbx_description
1 polymer ?
#
loop_
_entity_poly.entity_id
_entity_poly.type
_entity_poly.pdbx_seq_one_letter_code
_entity_poly.pdbx_strand_id
1 'polypeptide(L)'
;MSQSTPTPETDDSVVDGYVLGVRIVESDAGDGDESRYRFEAPNHTEIAFDDLEDARLYAAVYFDVNGFVEENTGSRGVPPEVVQAGKDTLAAYLVTCPWADVNWVASFYGTTPEDIERYCTWVRDRAAEVRSRVAERDLE
;
A
#
# COMPACT_ATOMS: atom_id res chain seq x y z
N MET A 1 -34.95 17.57 -20.52
CA MET A 1 -33.68 18.28 -20.32
C MET A 1 -33.24 18.03 -18.89
N SER A 2 -32.58 16.90 -18.64
CA SER A 2 -32.02 16.60 -17.31
C SER A 2 -30.62 17.19 -17.28
N GLN A 3 -30.41 18.19 -16.42
CA GLN A 3 -29.08 18.75 -16.21
C GLN A 3 -28.23 17.70 -15.48
N SER A 4 -27.13 17.31 -16.10
CA SER A 4 -26.06 16.57 -15.43
C SER A 4 -25.42 17.53 -14.42
N THR A 5 -25.55 17.22 -13.13
CA THR A 5 -24.73 17.85 -12.10
C THR A 5 -23.27 17.51 -12.39
N PRO A 6 -22.35 18.47 -12.56
CA PRO A 6 -20.94 18.16 -12.66
C PRO A 6 -20.50 17.60 -11.31
N THR A 7 -20.01 16.36 -11.30
CA THR A 7 -19.23 15.80 -10.20
C THR A 7 -18.08 16.77 -9.93
N PRO A 8 -17.83 17.19 -8.67
CA PRO A 8 -16.64 17.99 -8.40
C PRO A 8 -15.44 17.15 -8.83
N GLU A 9 -14.66 17.70 -9.76
CA GLU A 9 -13.32 17.22 -10.05
C GLU A 9 -12.52 17.52 -8.77
N THR A 10 -12.45 16.54 -7.86
CA THR A 10 -11.46 16.56 -6.79
C THR A 10 -10.11 16.66 -7.49
N ASP A 11 -9.34 17.70 -7.20
CA ASP A 11 -7.97 17.90 -7.69
C ASP A 11 -7.08 16.83 -7.04
N ASP A 12 -7.30 15.56 -7.39
CA ASP A 12 -6.50 14.44 -6.92
C ASP A 12 -5.14 14.52 -7.63
N SER A 13 -4.08 14.76 -6.87
CA SER A 13 -2.72 14.86 -7.38
C SER A 13 -2.01 13.52 -7.22
N VAL A 14 -1.35 13.03 -8.27
CA VAL A 14 -0.54 11.81 -8.18
C VAL A 14 0.75 12.12 -7.43
N VAL A 15 0.92 11.58 -6.21
CA VAL A 15 2.12 11.75 -5.39
C VAL A 15 3.22 10.79 -5.83
N ASP A 16 2.87 9.53 -6.06
CA ASP A 16 3.79 8.50 -6.51
C ASP A 16 3.17 7.69 -7.65
N GLY A 17 3.83 7.68 -8.81
CA GLY A 17 3.46 6.85 -9.94
C GLY A 17 4.42 5.67 -10.09
N TYR A 18 3.88 4.46 -10.23
CA TYR A 18 4.66 3.24 -10.41
C TYR A 18 4.33 2.55 -11.75
N VAL A 19 5.12 1.53 -12.08
CA VAL A 19 4.86 0.63 -13.22
C VAL A 19 3.52 -0.10 -13.06
N LEU A 20 3.02 -0.68 -14.16
CA LEU A 20 1.77 -1.46 -14.19
C LEU A 20 0.51 -0.67 -13.80
N GLY A 21 0.53 0.66 -13.95
CA GLY A 21 -0.61 1.52 -13.64
C GLY A 21 -0.93 1.64 -12.15
N VAL A 22 0.02 1.29 -11.27
CA VAL A 22 -0.10 1.45 -9.82
C VAL A 22 0.29 2.88 -9.44
N ARG A 23 -0.45 3.52 -8.55
CA ARG A 23 -0.17 4.89 -8.11
C ARG A 23 -0.70 5.17 -6.70
N ILE A 24 -0.15 6.19 -6.06
CA ILE A 24 -0.68 6.82 -4.85
C ILE A 24 -1.12 8.23 -5.23
N VAL A 25 -2.38 8.54 -4.96
CA VAL A 25 -2.96 9.87 -5.15
C VAL A 25 -3.17 10.54 -3.79
N GLU A 26 -2.90 11.83 -3.72
CA GLU A 26 -3.27 12.68 -2.59
C GLU A 26 -4.54 13.42 -2.98
N SER A 27 -5.55 13.35 -2.11
CA SER A 27 -6.76 14.15 -2.26
C SER A 27 -6.58 15.46 -1.51
N ASP A 28 -6.79 16.59 -2.20
CA ASP A 28 -6.89 17.89 -1.54
C ASP A 28 -8.03 17.84 -0.52
N ALA A 29 -7.69 18.14 0.74
CA ALA A 29 -8.59 18.04 1.90
C ALA A 29 -9.77 19.04 1.78
N GLY A 30 -10.74 18.69 0.94
CA GLY A 30 -11.90 19.53 0.60
C GLY A 30 -13.16 19.19 1.39
N ASP A 31 -13.28 17.98 1.95
CA ASP A 31 -14.50 17.59 2.66
C ASP A 31 -14.22 16.48 3.67
N GLY A 32 -13.80 16.84 4.88
CA GLY A 32 -13.95 16.02 6.10
C GLY A 32 -13.35 14.60 6.16
N ASP A 33 -12.73 14.11 5.09
CA ASP A 33 -12.16 12.76 5.02
C ASP A 33 -10.74 12.79 5.61
N GLU A 34 -10.53 12.00 6.66
CA GLU A 34 -9.30 12.01 7.46
C GLU A 34 -8.12 11.39 6.69
N SER A 35 -8.41 10.50 5.73
CA SER A 35 -7.40 9.77 4.95
C SER A 35 -7.01 10.51 3.68
N ARG A 36 -5.72 10.87 3.59
CA ARG A 36 -5.20 11.78 2.57
C ARG A 36 -4.62 11.09 1.34
N TYR A 37 -4.17 9.85 1.49
CA TYR A 37 -3.42 9.15 0.47
C TYR A 37 -4.16 7.88 0.04
N ARG A 38 -4.51 7.76 -1.23
CA ARG A 38 -5.21 6.59 -1.77
C ARG A 38 -4.28 5.79 -2.67
N PHE A 39 -4.14 4.50 -2.36
CA PHE A 39 -3.45 3.54 -3.21
C PHE A 39 -4.41 2.97 -4.25
N GLU A 40 -4.01 3.04 -5.52
CA GLU A 40 -4.79 2.55 -6.65
C GLU A 40 -3.94 1.59 -7.50
N ALA A 41 -4.50 0.43 -7.83
CA ALA A 41 -3.91 -0.51 -8.78
C ALA A 41 -5.01 -1.18 -9.64
N PRO A 42 -4.74 -1.54 -10.91
CA PRO A 42 -5.78 -1.95 -11.86
C PRO A 42 -6.64 -3.17 -11.46
N ASN A 43 -6.10 -4.06 -10.62
CA ASN A 43 -6.78 -5.28 -10.16
C ASN A 43 -6.82 -5.37 -8.63
N HIS A 44 -6.86 -4.23 -7.94
CA HIS A 44 -6.83 -4.16 -6.50
C HIS A 44 -7.92 -3.21 -6.01
N THR A 45 -8.50 -3.52 -4.85
CA THR A 45 -9.47 -2.62 -4.22
C THR A 45 -8.74 -1.37 -3.74
N GLU A 46 -9.26 -0.20 -4.05
CA GLU A 46 -8.68 1.05 -3.57
C GLU A 46 -8.69 1.09 -2.03
N ILE A 47 -7.60 1.58 -1.46
CA ILE A 47 -7.43 1.70 -0.01
C ILE A 47 -6.80 3.04 0.32
N ALA A 48 -7.32 3.70 1.35
CA ALA A 48 -6.88 5.01 1.80
C ALA A 48 -6.06 4.91 3.10
N PHE A 49 -5.10 5.82 3.23
CA PHE A 49 -4.17 5.94 4.34
C PHE A 49 -4.10 7.39 4.80
N ASP A 50 -3.91 7.58 6.11
CA ASP A 50 -3.69 8.91 6.70
C ASP A 50 -2.23 9.37 6.51
N ASP A 51 -1.30 8.41 6.39
CA ASP A 51 0.13 8.63 6.25
C ASP A 51 0.69 8.13 4.90
N LEU A 52 1.58 8.92 4.31
CA LEU A 52 2.17 8.61 3.01
C LEU A 52 3.18 7.46 3.09
N GLU A 53 3.92 7.33 4.19
CA GLU A 53 4.90 6.25 4.36
C GLU A 53 4.20 4.89 4.50
N ASP A 54 3.04 4.85 5.13
CA ASP A 54 2.18 3.66 5.19
C ASP A 54 1.65 3.29 3.80
N ALA A 55 1.13 4.27 3.03
CA ALA A 55 0.71 4.04 1.65
C ALA A 55 1.86 3.51 0.77
N ARG A 56 3.07 4.06 0.94
CA ARG A 56 4.27 3.61 0.23
C ARG A 56 4.74 2.23 0.65
N LEU A 57 4.65 1.90 1.94
CA LEU A 57 4.96 0.56 2.45
C LEU A 57 3.96 -0.47 1.93
N TYR A 58 2.68 -0.10 1.87
CA TYR A 58 1.64 -0.93 1.28
C TYR A 58 1.91 -1.22 -0.19
N ALA A 59 2.25 -0.18 -0.96
CA ALA A 59 2.68 -0.33 -2.35
C ALA A 59 3.92 -1.23 -2.46
N ALA A 60 4.88 -1.12 -1.53
CA ALA A 60 6.05 -2.00 -1.52
C ALA A 60 5.66 -3.46 -1.30
N VAL A 61 4.78 -3.76 -0.34
CA VAL A 61 4.25 -5.12 -0.13
C VAL A 61 3.56 -5.63 -1.39
N TYR A 62 2.75 -4.80 -2.05
CA TYR A 62 2.06 -5.16 -3.28
C TYR A 62 3.04 -5.60 -4.38
N PHE A 63 4.13 -4.85 -4.60
CA PHE A 63 5.16 -5.24 -5.57
C PHE A 63 6.00 -6.43 -5.12
N ASP A 64 6.28 -6.57 -3.83
CA ASP A 64 7.08 -7.66 -3.26
C ASP A 64 6.43 -9.03 -3.52
N VAL A 65 5.10 -9.11 -3.44
CA VAL A 65 4.35 -10.35 -3.66
C VAL A 65 3.74 -10.46 -5.06
N ASN A 66 4.04 -9.52 -5.95
CA ASN A 66 3.47 -9.44 -7.30
C ASN A 66 1.93 -9.35 -7.31
N GLY A 67 1.39 -8.58 -6.37
CA GLY A 67 -0.03 -8.31 -6.18
C GLY A 67 -0.72 -9.29 -5.23
N PHE A 68 -1.77 -8.82 -4.56
CA PHE A 68 -2.58 -9.62 -3.64
C PHE A 68 -4.03 -9.12 -3.59
N VAL A 69 -4.92 -9.95 -3.07
CA VAL A 69 -6.36 -9.67 -2.96
C VAL A 69 -6.78 -9.73 -1.49
N GLU A 70 -7.35 -8.62 -1.01
CA GLU A 70 -7.85 -8.51 0.37
C GLU A 70 -9.32 -8.89 0.51
N GLU A 71 -10.04 -9.04 -0.61
CA GLU A 71 -11.44 -9.45 -0.60
C GLU A 71 -11.62 -10.77 0.17
N ASN A 72 -12.61 -10.82 1.06
CA ASN A 72 -12.94 -11.97 1.91
C ASN A 72 -11.89 -12.35 2.97
N THR A 73 -10.83 -11.54 3.18
CA THR A 73 -9.89 -11.77 4.28
C THR A 73 -10.47 -11.36 5.65
N GLY A 74 -11.43 -10.44 5.67
CA GLY A 74 -12.04 -9.88 6.87
C GLY A 74 -11.31 -8.63 7.38
N SER A 75 -11.84 -7.95 8.41
CA SER A 75 -11.33 -6.65 8.88
C SER A 75 -9.95 -6.66 9.52
N ARG A 76 -9.47 -7.85 9.93
CA ARG A 76 -8.10 -8.10 10.40
C ARG A 76 -7.46 -9.25 9.64
N GLY A 77 -7.98 -9.50 8.44
CA GLY A 77 -7.51 -10.55 7.57
C GLY A 77 -6.10 -10.26 7.07
N VAL A 78 -5.45 -11.29 6.58
CA VAL A 78 -4.19 -11.16 5.85
C VAL A 78 -4.35 -11.96 4.56
N PRO A 79 -4.02 -11.37 3.40
CA PRO A 79 -4.02 -12.06 2.12
C PRO A 79 -3.12 -13.30 2.14
N PRO A 80 -3.53 -14.41 1.50
CA PRO A 80 -2.72 -15.62 1.47
C PRO A 80 -1.36 -15.40 0.78
N GLU A 81 -1.26 -14.51 -0.20
CA GLU A 81 -0.01 -14.15 -0.89
C GLU A 81 0.99 -13.50 0.07
N VAL A 82 0.52 -12.60 0.93
CA VAL A 82 1.33 -11.93 1.95
C VAL A 82 1.84 -12.93 2.99
N VAL A 83 0.98 -13.85 3.44
CA VAL A 83 1.37 -14.90 4.40
C VAL A 83 2.43 -15.84 3.79
N GLN A 84 2.29 -16.18 2.51
CA GLN A 84 3.22 -17.08 1.81
C GLN A 84 4.57 -16.44 1.50
N ALA A 85 4.62 -15.11 1.34
CA ALA A 85 5.84 -14.38 1.02
C ALA A 85 6.88 -14.43 2.14
N GLY A 86 6.44 -14.48 3.40
CA GLY A 86 7.31 -14.71 4.55
C GLY A 86 7.07 -13.75 5.70
N LYS A 87 7.92 -13.90 6.74
CA LYS A 87 7.79 -13.18 8.00
C LYS A 87 7.94 -11.67 7.84
N ASP A 88 8.90 -11.23 7.04
CA ASP A 88 9.20 -9.82 6.81
C ASP A 88 8.10 -9.12 6.03
N THR A 89 7.59 -9.74 4.96
CA THR A 89 6.45 -9.22 4.19
C THR A 89 5.19 -9.15 5.02
N LEU A 90 4.90 -10.18 5.82
CA LEU A 90 3.78 -10.17 6.76
C LEU A 90 3.92 -9.04 7.79
N ALA A 91 5.11 -8.84 8.36
CA ALA A 91 5.35 -7.75 9.30
C ALA A 91 5.12 -6.39 8.65
N ALA A 92 5.64 -6.18 7.44
CA ALA A 92 5.45 -4.94 6.68
C ALA A 92 3.98 -4.67 6.37
N TYR A 93 3.21 -5.68 5.95
CA TYR A 93 1.78 -5.55 5.71
C TYR A 93 1.02 -5.19 7.00
N LEU A 94 1.34 -5.85 8.12
CA LEU A 94 0.68 -5.56 9.39
C LEU A 94 0.94 -4.13 9.87
N VAL A 95 2.12 -3.55 9.60
CA VAL A 95 2.40 -2.14 9.93
C VAL A 95 1.49 -1.18 9.14
N THR A 96 1.05 -1.56 7.94
CA THR A 96 0.12 -0.72 7.14
C THR A 96 -1.34 -0.84 7.56
N CYS A 97 -1.66 -1.77 8.47
CA CYS A 97 -3.03 -1.95 8.94
C CYS A 97 -3.41 -0.87 9.95
N PRO A 98 -4.60 -0.25 9.86
CA PRO A 98 -5.00 0.88 10.71
C PRO A 98 -5.11 0.54 12.21
N TRP A 99 -5.10 -0.74 12.56
CA TRP A 99 -5.22 -1.24 13.92
C TRP A 99 -3.89 -1.74 14.52
N ALA A 100 -2.80 -1.70 13.76
CA ALA A 100 -1.49 -2.19 14.20
C ALA A 100 -0.39 -1.18 13.91
N ASP A 101 0.31 -0.75 14.96
CA ASP A 101 1.54 0.02 14.85
C ASP A 101 2.79 -0.87 14.99
N VAL A 102 3.97 -0.30 14.72
CA VAL A 102 5.25 -1.00 14.81
C VAL A 102 5.49 -1.70 16.16
N ASN A 103 5.05 -1.13 17.28
CA ASN A 103 5.23 -1.72 18.60
C ASN A 103 4.29 -2.91 18.80
N TRP A 104 3.07 -2.82 18.26
CA TRP A 104 2.14 -3.94 18.24
C TRP A 104 2.73 -5.12 17.45
N VAL A 105 3.25 -4.85 16.25
CA VAL A 105 3.86 -5.88 15.38
C VAL A 105 5.11 -6.48 16.03
N ALA A 106 5.96 -5.65 16.64
CA ALA A 106 7.13 -6.10 17.40
C ALA A 106 6.72 -7.04 18.55
N SER A 107 5.67 -6.69 19.28
CA SER A 107 5.10 -7.52 20.36
C SER A 107 4.53 -8.83 19.83
N PHE A 108 3.82 -8.80 18.70
CA PHE A 108 3.27 -9.99 18.04
C PHE A 108 4.37 -10.99 17.65
N TYR A 109 5.52 -10.50 17.16
CA TYR A 109 6.66 -11.34 16.79
C TYR A 109 7.62 -11.65 17.94
N GLY A 110 7.44 -11.06 19.12
CA GLY A 110 8.38 -11.19 20.25
C GLY A 110 9.78 -10.64 19.92
N THR A 111 9.85 -9.51 19.21
CA THR A 111 11.09 -8.88 18.70
C THR A 111 11.09 -7.38 19.03
N THR A 112 12.14 -6.62 18.66
CA THR A 112 12.16 -5.16 18.89
C THR A 112 11.53 -4.38 17.72
N PRO A 113 11.06 -3.14 17.94
CA PRO A 113 10.62 -2.26 16.85
C PRO A 113 11.69 -2.10 15.76
N GLU A 114 12.97 -1.98 16.14
CA GLU A 114 14.09 -1.88 15.21
C GLU A 114 14.20 -3.09 14.25
N ASP A 115 13.86 -4.30 14.72
CA ASP A 115 13.82 -5.48 13.86
C ASP A 115 12.67 -5.41 12.85
N ILE A 116 11.52 -4.84 13.23
CA ILE A 116 10.36 -4.65 12.35
C ILE A 116 10.65 -3.56 11.30
N GLU A 117 11.26 -2.45 11.70
CA GLU A 117 11.69 -1.39 10.78
C GLU A 117 12.70 -1.93 9.74
N ARG A 118 13.60 -2.83 10.18
CA ARG A 118 14.51 -3.53 9.28
C ARG A 118 13.78 -4.42 8.28
N TYR A 119 12.73 -5.14 8.70
CA TYR A 119 11.90 -5.92 7.78
C TYR A 119 11.20 -5.03 6.75
N CYS A 120 10.66 -3.89 7.18
CA CYS A 120 10.03 -2.92 6.28
C CYS A 120 11.03 -2.40 5.25
N THR A 121 12.28 -2.14 5.67
CA THR A 121 13.36 -1.74 4.76
C THR A 121 13.63 -2.80 3.70
N TRP A 122 13.78 -4.08 4.09
CA TRP A 122 14.03 -5.15 3.13
C TRP A 122 12.91 -5.33 2.10
N VAL A 123 11.65 -5.21 2.53
CA VAL A 123 10.49 -5.27 1.62
C VAL A 123 10.51 -4.10 0.64
N ARG A 124 10.82 -2.88 1.10
CA ARG A 124 10.98 -1.70 0.23
C ARG A 124 12.09 -1.89 -0.81
N ASP A 125 13.22 -2.46 -0.41
CA ASP A 125 14.35 -2.74 -1.30
C ASP A 125 13.96 -3.76 -2.38
N ARG A 126 13.33 -4.89 -2.00
CA ARG A 126 12.86 -5.89 -2.96
C ARG A 126 11.82 -5.33 -3.92
N ALA A 127 10.87 -4.54 -3.42
CA ALA A 127 9.89 -3.86 -4.26
C ALA A 127 10.56 -2.89 -5.26
N ALA A 128 11.59 -2.16 -4.84
CA ALA A 128 12.34 -1.27 -5.73
C ALA A 128 13.09 -2.04 -6.83
N GLU A 129 13.67 -3.20 -6.50
CA GLU A 129 14.27 -4.10 -7.49
C GLU A 129 13.24 -4.62 -8.49
N VAL A 130 12.07 -5.08 -8.01
CA VAL A 130 10.98 -5.56 -8.88
C VAL A 130 10.53 -4.46 -9.84
N ARG A 131 10.28 -3.24 -9.33
CA ARG A 131 9.86 -2.11 -10.16
C ARG A 131 10.91 -1.73 -11.22
N SER A 132 12.19 -1.74 -10.84
CA SER A 132 13.29 -1.47 -11.78
C SER A 132 13.30 -2.48 -12.92
N ARG A 133 13.22 -3.79 -12.60
CA ARG A 133 13.21 -4.86 -13.59
C ARG A 133 12.01 -4.82 -14.52
N VAL A 134 10.84 -4.40 -14.04
CA VAL A 134 9.65 -4.24 -14.88
C VAL A 134 9.84 -3.04 -15.82
N ALA A 135 10.29 -1.90 -15.30
CA ALA A 135 10.55 -0.71 -16.10
C ALA A 135 11.59 -0.96 -17.21
N GLU A 136 12.63 -1.75 -16.94
CA GLU A 136 13.62 -2.17 -17.94
C GLU A 136 12.99 -2.99 -19.07
N ARG A 137 12.05 -3.88 -18.75
CA ARG A 137 11.38 -4.76 -19.73
C ARG A 137 10.31 -4.06 -20.56
N ASP A 138 9.70 -3.00 -20.05
CA ASP A 138 8.76 -2.15 -20.79
C ASP A 138 9.47 -1.24 -21.82
N LEU A 139 10.80 -1.09 -21.73
CA LEU A 139 11.62 -0.29 -22.66
C LEU A 139 12.16 -1.09 -23.86
N GLU A 140 12.02 -2.41 -23.87
CA GLU A 140 12.44 -3.33 -24.95
C GLU A 140 11.30 -3.64 -25.94
#